data_AF-A0A349ZY80-F1
#
_entry.id   AF-A0A349ZY80-F1
#
_cell.length_a   1.000
_cell.length_b   1.000
_cell.length_c   1.000
_cell.angle_alpha   90.00
_cell.angle_beta   90.00
_cell.angle_gamma   90.00
#
_symmetry.space_group_name_H-M   'P 1'
#
loop_
_entity.id
_entity.type
_entity.pdbx_description
1 polymer ?
#
loop_
_entity_poly.entity_id
_entity_poly.type
_entity_poly.pdbx_seq_one_letter_code
_entity_poly.pdbx_strand_id
1 'polypeptide(L)' 'MKLCIAEKPSVARDIAKVIGADMPKQGYYEGNGYWVTWTFGHLCTLKEPHDYGPHLKSWNLFTL' A
#
# COMPACT_ATOMS: atom_id res chain seq x y z
N MET A 1 5.15 19.69 4.83
CA MET A 1 4.27 18.51 4.80
C MET A 1 5.14 17.26 4.77
N LYS A 2 4.89 16.28 5.64
CA LYS A 2 5.59 14.98 5.64
C LYS A 2 4.56 13.85 5.55
N LEU A 3 4.81 12.87 4.69
CA LEU A 3 3.92 11.72 4.50
C LEU A 3 4.49 10.48 5.18
N CYS A 4 3.69 9.81 5.99
CA CYS A 4 3.97 8.53 6.61
C CYS A 4 3.01 7.47 6.05
N ILE A 5 3.55 6.35 5.56
CA ILE A 5 2.76 5.24 5.01
C ILE A 5 2.98 4.03 5.90
N ALA A 6 1.91 3.52 6.52
CA ALA A 6 1.94 2.30 7.33
C ALA A 6 1.44 1.07 6.55
N GLU A 7 1.73 -0.13 7.03
CA GLU A 7 1.31 -1.40 6.40
C GLU A 7 -0.19 -1.74 6.59
N LYS A 8 -0.84 -1.13 7.59
CA LYS A 8 -2.22 -1.41 7.98
C LYS A 8 -2.85 -0.25 8.77
N PRO A 9 -4.19 -0.13 8.79
CA PRO A 9 -4.88 1.00 9.43
C PRO A 9 -4.58 1.17 10.92
N SER A 10 -4.38 0.08 11.67
CA SER A 10 -4.12 0.16 13.11
C SER A 10 -2.79 0.84 13.42
N VAL A 11 -1.74 0.51 12.68
CA VAL A 11 -0.39 1.12 12.85
C VAL A 11 -0.42 2.60 12.46
N ALA A 12 -1.10 2.95 11.37
CA ALA A 12 -1.26 4.36 11.00
C ALA A 12 -1.96 5.18 12.09
N ARG A 13 -2.98 4.62 12.74
CA ARG A 13 -3.68 5.29 13.85
C ARG A 13 -2.75 5.53 15.04
N ASP A 14 -1.95 4.54 15.42
CA ASP A 14 -1.03 4.67 16.56
C ASP A 14 0.08 5.68 16.27
N ILE A 15 0.62 5.69 15.06
CA ILE A 15 1.59 6.70 14.60
C ILE A 15 0.96 8.10 14.62
N ALA A 16 -0.24 8.24 14.05
CA ALA A 16 -0.94 9.52 13.95
C ALA A 16 -1.13 10.19 15.32
N LYS A 17 -1.55 9.41 16.33
CA LYS A 17 -1.70 9.89 17.72
C LYS A 17 -0.40 10.39 18.34
N VAL A 18 0.72 9.70 18.09
CA VAL A 18 2.02 10.07 18.69
C VAL A 18 2.58 11.33 18.05
N ILE A 19 2.37 11.53 16.75
CA ILE A 19 2.93 12.67 16.01
C ILE A 19 1.99 13.89 15.96
N GLY A 20 0.79 13.79 16.52
CA GLY A 20 -0.22 14.87 16.53
C GLY A 20 -0.95 15.05 15.19
N ALA A 21 -1.08 13.98 14.41
CA ALA A 21 -1.90 13.94 13.20
C ALA A 21 -3.33 13.50 13.54
N ASP A 22 -4.05 14.31 14.30
CA ASP A 22 -5.28 13.85 14.97
C ASP A 22 -6.56 14.05 14.15
N MET A 23 -6.48 14.70 12.98
CA MET A 23 -7.65 14.90 12.11
C MET A 23 -7.85 13.70 11.18
N PRO A 24 -8.88 12.85 11.41
CA PRO A 24 -9.20 11.77 10.49
C PRO A 24 -9.77 12.31 9.18
N LYS A 25 -9.37 11.68 8.07
CA LYS A 25 -9.88 11.90 6.72
C LYS A 25 -10.21 10.55 6.08
N GLN A 26 -10.77 10.56 4.88
CA GLN A 26 -11.06 9.33 4.16
C GLN A 26 -9.77 8.68 3.66
N GLY A 27 -9.25 7.71 4.41
CA GLY A 27 -8.06 6.91 4.05
C GLY A 27 -6.73 7.42 4.61
N TYR A 28 -6.72 8.46 5.46
CA TYR A 28 -5.51 8.96 6.12
C TYR A 28 -5.86 9.82 7.34
N TYR A 29 -4.85 10.19 8.12
CA TYR A 29 -4.93 11.18 9.20
C TYR A 29 -4.02 12.38 8.88
N GLU A 30 -4.40 13.56 9.35
CA GLU A 30 -3.69 14.82 9.11
C GLU A 30 -3.52 15.61 10.41
N GLY A 31 -2.38 16.29 10.56
CA GLY A 31 -2.15 17.23 11.65
C GLY A 31 -0.67 17.41 11.93
N ASN A 32 -0.30 18.48 12.64
CA ASN A 32 1.08 18.81 12.99
C ASN A 32 2.06 18.82 11.78
N GLY A 33 1.55 19.11 10.56
CA GLY A 33 2.32 19.08 9.32
C GLY A 33 2.62 17.68 8.75
N TYR A 34 2.01 16.63 9.32
CA TYR A 34 2.10 15.24 8.89
C TYR A 34 0.78 14.74 8.30
N TRP A 35 0.91 13.89 7.27
CA TRP A 35 -0.15 13.05 6.74
C TRP A 35 0.23 11.59 6.98
N VAL A 36 -0.67 10.81 7.58
CA VAL A 36 -0.45 9.39 7.89
C VAL A 36 -1.50 8.54 7.20
N THR A 37 -1.09 7.76 6.21
CA THR A 37 -1.95 6.83 5.47
C THR A 37 -1.43 5.40 5.61
N TRP A 38 -2.11 4.43 5.01
CA TRP A 38 -1.77 3.02 5.11
C TRP A 38 -2.09 2.25 3.84
N THR A 39 -1.43 1.11 3.68
CA THR A 39 -1.81 0.08 2.71
C THR A 39 -2.67 -1.00 3.39
N PHE A 40 -3.20 -1.92 2.58
CA PHE A 40 -3.80 -3.17 3.06
C PHE A 40 -2.95 -4.33 2.53
N GLY A 41 -1.86 -4.65 3.24
CA GLY A 41 -0.87 -5.61 2.76
C GLY A 41 -0.14 -5.08 1.51
N HIS A 42 0.03 -5.95 0.51
CA HIS A 42 0.68 -5.59 -0.75
C HIS A 42 -0.18 -4.62 -1.57
N LEU A 43 0.31 -3.40 -1.77
CA LEU A 43 -0.35 -2.40 -2.61
C LEU A 43 -0.34 -2.79 -4.10
N CYS A 44 0.70 -3.51 -4.51
CA CYS A 44 0.89 -3.98 -5.87
C CYS A 44 1.26 -5.46 -5.84
N THR A 45 0.83 -6.19 -6.86
CA THR A 45 1.23 -7.58 -7.12
C THR A 45 2.06 -7.63 -8.39
N LEU A 46 2.82 -8.72 -8.55
CA LEU A 46 3.47 -9.01 -9.82
C LEU A 46 2.39 -9.23 -10.89
N LYS A 47 2.73 -8.88 -12.13
CA LYS A 47 1.97 -9.33 -13.30
C LYS A 47 2.10 -10.84 -13.44
N GLU A 48 1.02 -11.47 -13.87
CA GLU A 48 1.02 -12.88 -14.22
C GLU A 48 1.78 -13.09 -15.54
N PRO A 49 2.37 -14.27 -15.81
CA PRO A 49 3.08 -14.54 -17.06
C PRO A 49 2.25 -14.20 -18.32
N HIS A 50 0.94 -14.45 -18.29
CA HIS A 50 0.04 -14.16 -19.40
C HIS A 50 -0.22 -12.68 -19.66
N ASP A 51 0.05 -11.80 -18.68
CA ASP A 51 0.03 -10.35 -18.88
C ASP A 51 1.21 -9.86 -19.74
N TYR A 52 2.29 -10.66 -19.83
CA TYR A 52 3.44 -10.40 -20.70
C TYR A 52 3.27 -11.03 -22.08
N GLY A 53 2.59 -12.17 -22.17
CA GLY A 53 2.31 -12.85 -23.42
C GLY A 53 1.22 -13.91 -23.28
N PRO A 54 0.16 -13.91 -24.11
CA PRO A 54 -0.96 -14.85 -23.96
C PRO A 54 -0.57 -16.34 -23.99
N HIS A 55 0.52 -16.68 -24.67
CA HIS A 55 1.06 -18.05 -24.75
C HIS A 55 1.67 -18.56 -23.43
N LEU A 56 2.01 -17.66 -22.50
CA LEU A 56 2.55 -18.00 -21.17
C LEU A 56 1.46 -18.35 -20.15
N LYS A 57 0.18 -18.38 -20.56
CA LYS A 57 -0.92 -18.79 -19.67
C LYS A 57 -0.86 -20.27 -19.29
N SER A 58 -0.39 -21.12 -20.20
CA SER A 58 -0.21 -22.55 -19.98
C SER A 58 1.25 -22.88 -19.75
N TRP A 59 1.52 -23.80 -18.82
CA TRP A 59 2.87 -24.26 -18.53
C TRP A 59 3.39 -25.14 -19.66
N ASN A 60 4.58 -24.83 -20.18
CA ASN A 60 5.25 -25.59 -21.23
C ASN A 60 6.77 -25.56 -21.00
N LEU A 61 7.44 -26.71 -21.12
CA LEU A 61 8.89 -26.84 -20.95
C LEU A 61 9.69 -26.00 -21.94
N PHE A 62 9.13 -25.69 -23.11
CA PHE A 62 9.77 -24.85 -24.13
C PHE A 62 9.64 -23.34 -23.86
N THR A 63 8.77 -22.94 -22.94
CA THR A 63 8.50 -21.52 -22.60
C THR A 63 8.83 -21.20 -21.15
N LEU A 64 9.68 -22.04 -20.53
CA LEU A 64 10.11 -21.94 -19.13
C LEU A 64 11.24 -20.91 -18.97
#